data_AF-A0A2P4PBJ8-F1
#
_entry.id   AF-A0A2P4PBJ8-F1
#
_cell.length_a   1.000
_cell.length_b   1.000
_cell.length_c   1.000
_cell.angle_alpha   90.00
_cell.angle_beta   90.00
_cell.angle_gamma   90.00
#
_symmetry.space_group_name_H-M   'P 1'
#
loop_
_entity.id
_entity.type
_entity.pdbx_description
1 polymer ?
#
loop_
_entity_poly.entity_id
_entity_poly.type
_entity_poly.pdbx_seq_one_letter_code
_entity_poly.pdbx_strand_id
1 'polypeptide(L)'
;MELKNIAIHEMISTEIKVKVETKDDEVKINELISVLSSGEKNRYISKVKKLTLGVNYETFPDTGLSDTGLYDDVIGEEWWDNSCNTVIKLLIENNHLNLECFTLYCFEIGRIDLSELISTNSKTLKEVQVFTMCGKITDQHINMFSKHCNNLEFFSMTVHPLNCFEVNRYITDKAVIRLVSANPKIKYLDLGSCEKLTNISLECIALFCEHI
;
A
#
# COMPACT_ATOMS: atom_id res chain seq x y z
N MET A 1 -4.63 32.05 4.75
CA MET A 1 -4.61 31.81 3.29
C MET A 1 -3.41 30.91 2.92
N GLU A 2 -3.13 29.85 3.70
CA GLU A 2 -1.91 29.03 3.49
C GLU A 2 -2.14 27.51 3.45
N LEU A 3 -3.33 27.00 3.80
CA LEU A 3 -3.62 25.56 3.76
C LEU A 3 -3.82 25.00 2.34
N LYS A 4 -4.31 25.83 1.40
CA LYS A 4 -4.47 25.43 -0.01
C LYS A 4 -3.16 25.04 -0.70
N ASN A 5 -1.99 25.38 -0.15
CA ASN A 5 -0.73 25.19 -0.88
C ASN A 5 -0.06 23.84 -0.65
N ILE A 6 -0.24 23.15 0.47
CA ILE A 6 0.49 21.90 0.74
C ILE A 6 -0.09 20.75 -0.09
N ALA A 7 -1.39 20.48 0.02
CA ALA A 7 -2.05 19.46 -0.78
C ALA A 7 -1.96 19.77 -2.30
N ILE A 8 -2.03 21.04 -2.69
CA ILE A 8 -1.84 21.42 -4.10
C ILE A 8 -0.37 21.27 -4.53
N HIS A 9 0.63 21.63 -3.71
CA HIS A 9 2.04 21.42 -4.06
C HIS A 9 2.39 19.94 -4.20
N GLU A 10 1.88 19.09 -3.30
CA GLU A 10 2.03 17.64 -3.42
C GLU A 10 1.36 17.15 -4.72
N MET A 11 0.14 17.58 -5.04
CA MET A 11 -0.56 17.20 -6.28
C MET A 11 0.02 17.81 -7.57
N ILE A 12 0.78 18.92 -7.51
CA ILE A 12 1.53 19.47 -8.66
C ILE A 12 2.76 18.60 -8.95
N SER A 13 3.31 17.95 -7.92
CA SER A 13 4.30 16.91 -8.08
C SER A 13 3.64 15.66 -8.67
N THR A 14 4.40 14.82 -9.38
CA THR A 14 3.89 13.53 -9.89
C THR A 14 3.65 12.51 -8.78
N GLU A 15 3.56 12.93 -7.52
CA GLU A 15 3.49 12.11 -6.32
C GLU A 15 2.46 12.67 -5.34
N ILE A 16 1.52 11.83 -4.91
CA ILE A 16 0.70 12.10 -3.73
C ILE A 16 1.30 11.32 -2.57
N LYS A 17 1.64 12.02 -1.49
CA LYS A 17 2.24 11.40 -0.31
C LYS A 17 1.56 11.92 0.95
N VAL A 18 0.70 11.10 1.54
CA VAL A 18 0.08 11.39 2.82
C VAL A 18 0.80 10.56 3.87
N LYS A 19 1.30 11.22 4.92
CA LYS A 19 1.84 10.57 6.11
C LYS A 19 1.14 11.12 7.35
N VAL A 20 0.58 10.23 8.15
CA VAL A 20 -0.15 10.53 9.38
C VAL A 20 0.62 9.90 10.54
N GLU A 21 1.11 10.75 11.44
CA GLU A 21 1.89 10.33 12.61
C GLU A 21 1.03 10.41 13.87
N THR A 22 0.25 11.49 14.02
CA THR A 22 -0.65 11.70 15.16
C THR A 22 -2.07 11.99 14.70
N LYS A 23 -3.02 12.05 15.62
CA LYS A 23 -4.39 12.45 15.33
C LYS A 23 -4.53 13.86 14.73
N ASP A 24 -3.61 14.76 15.01
CA ASP A 24 -3.61 16.11 14.38
C ASP A 24 -3.37 16.05 12.87
N ASP A 25 -2.74 14.96 12.38
CA ASP A 25 -2.50 14.74 10.96
C ASP A 25 -3.75 14.25 10.21
N GLU A 26 -4.86 13.92 10.88
CA GLU A 26 -6.12 13.57 10.23
C GLU A 26 -6.60 14.70 9.30
N VAL A 27 -6.28 15.94 9.64
CA VAL A 27 -6.60 17.12 8.81
C VAL A 27 -5.97 17.01 7.43
N LYS A 28 -4.76 16.42 7.30
CA LYS A 28 -4.04 16.28 6.02
C LYS A 28 -4.81 15.37 5.06
N ILE A 29 -5.24 14.20 5.52
CA ILE A 29 -5.97 13.26 4.67
C ILE A 29 -7.40 13.75 4.39
N ASN A 30 -8.06 14.39 5.37
CA ASN A 30 -9.39 14.98 5.19
C ASN A 30 -9.37 16.13 4.18
N GLU A 31 -8.32 16.96 4.18
CA GLU A 31 -8.12 17.98 3.15
C GLU A 31 -7.91 17.34 1.77
N LEU A 32 -7.09 16.29 1.66
CA LEU A 32 -6.93 15.56 0.40
C LEU A 32 -8.26 15.01 -0.11
N ILE A 33 -9.04 14.33 0.75
CA ILE A 33 -10.35 13.78 0.41
C ILE A 33 -11.29 14.88 -0.08
N SER A 34 -11.33 16.02 0.63
CA SER A 34 -12.13 17.19 0.23
C SER A 34 -11.71 17.72 -1.14
N VAL A 35 -10.41 17.84 -1.39
CA VAL A 35 -9.87 18.28 -2.68
C VAL A 35 -10.23 17.31 -3.80
N LEU A 36 -10.06 16.00 -3.61
CA LEU A 36 -10.42 14.98 -4.59
C LEU A 36 -11.92 14.93 -4.86
N SER A 37 -12.75 15.18 -3.84
CA SER A 37 -14.22 15.21 -3.97
C SER A 37 -14.73 16.45 -4.71
N SER A 38 -14.00 17.57 -4.66
CA SER A 38 -14.44 18.84 -5.23
C SER A 38 -14.40 18.90 -6.77
N GLY A 39 -13.74 17.96 -7.45
CA GLY A 39 -13.66 17.89 -8.92
C GLY A 39 -12.88 19.02 -9.63
N GLU A 40 -12.69 20.18 -8.99
CA GLU A 40 -12.10 21.39 -9.60
C GLU A 40 -10.61 21.29 -9.93
N LYS A 41 -9.88 20.28 -9.42
CA LYS A 41 -8.43 20.12 -9.60
C LYS A 41 -8.02 18.91 -10.43
N ASN A 42 -8.96 18.34 -11.19
CA ASN A 42 -8.79 17.07 -11.88
C ASN A 42 -7.60 17.02 -12.88
N ARG A 43 -7.18 18.18 -13.44
CA ARG A 43 -6.04 18.26 -14.38
C ARG A 43 -4.67 17.90 -13.78
N TYR A 44 -4.51 17.95 -12.46
CA TYR A 44 -3.23 17.67 -11.80
C TYR A 44 -3.11 16.19 -11.41
N ILE A 45 -4.23 15.56 -11.06
CA ILE A 45 -4.30 14.14 -10.67
C ILE A 45 -3.87 13.23 -11.83
N SER A 46 -4.16 13.61 -13.08
CA SER A 46 -3.76 12.85 -14.27
C SER A 46 -2.24 12.73 -14.45
N LYS A 47 -1.45 13.57 -13.77
CA LYS A 47 0.02 13.52 -13.76
C LYS A 47 0.58 12.71 -12.60
N VAL A 48 -0.26 12.24 -11.68
CA VAL A 48 0.19 11.48 -10.52
C VAL A 48 0.66 10.09 -10.98
N LYS A 49 1.91 9.80 -10.66
CA LYS A 49 2.62 8.55 -10.93
C LYS A 49 2.97 7.80 -9.67
N LYS A 50 2.98 8.46 -8.52
CA LYS A 50 3.33 7.85 -7.24
C LYS A 50 2.25 8.14 -6.22
N LEU A 51 1.83 7.11 -5.50
CA LEU A 51 0.91 7.24 -4.38
C LEU A 51 1.56 6.59 -3.16
N THR A 52 1.73 7.37 -2.09
CA THR A 52 2.17 6.90 -0.78
C THR A 52 1.12 7.26 0.26
N LEU A 53 0.54 6.25 0.90
CA LEU A 53 -0.34 6.40 2.05
C LEU A 53 0.36 5.77 3.27
N GLY A 54 0.91 6.61 4.12
CA GLY A 54 1.73 6.26 5.26
C GLY A 54 1.05 6.55 6.59
N VAL A 55 1.15 5.62 7.53
CA VAL A 55 0.85 5.86 8.94
C VAL A 55 2.10 5.49 9.76
N ASN A 56 2.42 6.29 10.77
CA ASN A 56 3.47 5.92 11.72
C ASN A 56 2.92 4.86 12.68
N TYR A 57 3.61 3.72 12.75
CA TYR A 57 3.24 2.63 13.65
C TYR A 57 3.80 2.80 15.06
N GLU A 58 4.83 3.64 15.22
CA GLU A 58 5.43 3.91 16.54
C GLU A 58 4.51 4.73 17.45
N THR A 59 3.49 5.40 16.89
CA THR A 59 2.48 6.12 17.67
C THR A 59 1.33 5.23 18.13
N PHE A 60 1.35 3.94 17.75
CA PHE A 60 0.45 2.94 18.30
C PHE A 60 1.09 2.32 19.53
N PRO A 61 0.47 2.45 20.71
CA PRO A 61 0.99 1.78 21.88
C PRO A 61 1.01 0.27 21.66
N ASP A 62 2.07 -0.39 22.13
CA ASP A 62 2.13 -1.85 22.31
C ASP A 62 0.88 -2.29 23.09
N THR A 63 -0.19 -2.72 22.42
CA THR A 63 -1.41 -3.13 23.14
C THR A 63 -1.25 -4.54 23.66
N GLY A 64 -0.55 -4.63 24.79
CA GLY A 64 -0.82 -5.63 25.83
C GLY A 64 -1.82 -5.15 26.88
N LEU A 65 -2.27 -3.88 26.86
CA LEU A 65 -3.16 -3.31 27.88
C LEU A 65 -4.11 -2.27 27.26
N SER A 66 -5.29 -2.72 26.83
CA SER A 66 -6.37 -1.89 26.27
C SER A 66 -7.19 -1.09 27.30
N ASP A 67 -6.79 -1.06 28.58
CA ASP A 67 -7.67 -0.61 29.66
C ASP A 67 -7.26 0.71 30.36
N THR A 68 -6.25 1.42 29.86
CA THR A 68 -5.94 2.77 30.37
C THR A 68 -6.29 3.79 29.31
N GLY A 69 -7.39 4.52 29.49
CA GLY A 69 -7.87 5.62 28.62
C GLY A 69 -6.89 6.80 28.52
N LEU A 70 -5.70 6.56 27.98
CA LEU A 70 -4.57 7.48 27.82
C LEU A 70 -4.26 7.75 26.33
N TYR A 71 -5.08 7.28 25.40
CA TYR A 71 -4.79 7.29 23.96
C TYR A 71 -5.82 8.06 23.13
N ASP A 72 -6.21 9.26 23.59
CA ASP A 72 -7.06 10.14 22.79
C ASP A 72 -6.33 10.73 21.56
N ASP A 73 -4.99 10.63 21.51
CA ASP A 73 -4.12 11.19 20.46
C ASP A 73 -3.65 10.17 19.41
N VAL A 74 -4.11 8.91 19.50
CA VAL A 74 -3.74 7.83 18.56
C VAL A 74 -4.71 7.82 17.38
N ILE A 75 -4.19 7.55 16.19
CA ILE A 75 -4.97 7.42 14.96
C ILE A 75 -5.84 6.15 15.06
N GLY A 76 -7.13 6.25 14.75
CA GLY A 76 -8.00 5.06 14.76
C GLY A 76 -7.63 4.10 13.63
N GLU A 77 -7.42 2.81 13.95
CA GLU A 77 -7.02 1.78 12.96
C GLU A 77 -8.02 1.68 11.79
N GLU A 78 -9.30 1.52 12.14
CA GLU A 78 -10.39 1.42 11.16
C GLU A 78 -10.58 2.73 10.40
N TRP A 79 -10.40 3.87 11.10
CA TRP A 79 -10.50 5.18 10.47
C TRP A 79 -9.41 5.36 9.40
N TRP A 80 -8.17 4.94 9.66
CA TRP A 80 -7.08 5.06 8.70
C TRP A 80 -7.29 4.16 7.48
N ASP A 81 -7.65 2.90 7.69
CA ASP A 81 -7.91 1.96 6.60
C ASP A 81 -9.09 2.44 5.72
N ASN A 82 -10.16 2.95 6.34
CA ASN A 82 -11.29 3.56 5.62
C ASN A 82 -10.90 4.83 4.85
N SER A 83 -10.00 5.65 5.42
CA SER A 83 -9.50 6.84 4.76
C SER A 83 -8.64 6.50 3.55
N CYS A 84 -7.80 5.45 3.65
CA CYS A 84 -7.04 4.92 2.52
C CYS A 84 -7.96 4.46 1.38
N ASN A 85 -8.99 3.66 1.69
CA ASN A 85 -9.99 3.24 0.71
C ASN A 85 -10.69 4.42 0.05
N THR A 86 -11.05 5.45 0.82
CA THR A 86 -11.70 6.66 0.31
C THR A 86 -10.79 7.40 -0.67
N VAL A 87 -9.52 7.60 -0.31
CA VAL A 87 -8.54 8.25 -1.21
C VAL A 87 -8.32 7.43 -2.48
N ILE A 88 -8.14 6.11 -2.36
CA ILE A 88 -7.96 5.21 -3.51
C ILE A 88 -9.16 5.30 -4.45
N LYS A 89 -10.38 5.17 -3.92
CA LYS A 89 -11.61 5.25 -4.69
C LYS A 89 -11.75 6.59 -5.41
N LEU A 90 -11.57 7.70 -4.70
CA LEU A 90 -11.68 9.04 -5.30
C LEU A 90 -10.63 9.27 -6.38
N LEU A 91 -9.40 8.77 -6.20
CA LEU A 91 -8.36 8.88 -7.21
C LEU A 91 -8.72 8.12 -8.50
N ILE A 92 -9.32 6.93 -8.37
CA ILE A 92 -9.80 6.12 -9.50
C ILE A 92 -10.99 6.80 -10.20
N GLU A 93 -11.96 7.29 -9.43
CA GLU A 93 -13.16 7.95 -9.98
C GLU A 93 -12.81 9.25 -10.73
N ASN A 94 -11.81 9.99 -10.25
CA ASN A 94 -11.46 11.27 -10.85
C ASN A 94 -10.57 11.14 -12.10
N ASN A 95 -9.77 10.07 -12.26
CA ASN A 95 -8.96 9.86 -13.47
C ASN A 95 -8.61 8.37 -13.66
N HIS A 96 -8.32 8.00 -14.92
CA HIS A 96 -7.52 6.81 -15.18
C HIS A 96 -6.10 7.03 -14.63
N LEU A 97 -5.91 6.66 -13.37
CA LEU A 97 -4.61 6.66 -12.73
C LEU A 97 -3.64 5.83 -13.57
N ASN A 98 -2.43 6.35 -13.72
CA ASN A 98 -1.33 5.67 -14.38
C ASN A 98 -0.15 5.60 -13.42
N LEU A 99 -0.42 5.09 -12.21
CA LEU A 99 0.56 4.93 -11.15
C LEU A 99 1.66 3.98 -11.61
N GLU A 100 2.88 4.40 -11.34
CA GLU A 100 4.11 3.62 -11.50
C GLU A 100 4.59 3.10 -10.15
N CYS A 101 4.36 3.85 -9.06
CA CYS A 101 4.71 3.47 -7.70
C CYS A 101 3.48 3.55 -6.78
N PHE A 102 3.24 2.50 -6.01
CA PHE A 102 2.20 2.46 -4.98
C PHE A 102 2.80 1.95 -3.67
N THR A 103 2.70 2.78 -2.62
CA THR A 103 3.13 2.44 -1.27
C THR A 103 1.98 2.64 -0.30
N LEU A 104 1.63 1.58 0.43
CA LEU A 104 0.58 1.58 1.42
C LEU A 104 1.10 1.05 2.75
N TYR A 105 0.78 1.79 3.80
CA TYR A 105 0.92 1.39 5.18
C TYR A 105 -0.50 1.29 5.73
N CYS A 106 -1.02 0.09 5.97
CA CYS A 106 -2.36 -0.13 6.52
C CYS A 106 -2.30 -0.83 7.89
N PHE A 107 -3.43 -0.86 8.59
CA PHE A 107 -3.57 -1.69 9.78
C PHE A 107 -3.87 -3.12 9.40
N GLU A 108 -4.95 -3.33 8.65
CA GLU A 108 -5.35 -4.67 8.22
C GLU A 108 -5.53 -4.67 6.70
N ILE A 109 -4.63 -5.33 5.98
CA ILE A 109 -4.70 -5.43 4.51
C ILE A 109 -6.04 -6.00 4.01
N GLY A 110 -6.70 -6.85 4.80
CA GLY A 110 -8.03 -7.38 4.49
C GLY A 110 -9.16 -6.36 4.50
N ARG A 111 -8.96 -5.18 5.12
CA ARG A 111 -9.89 -4.05 5.09
C ARG A 111 -9.68 -3.13 3.89
N ILE A 112 -8.59 -3.29 3.15
CA ILE A 112 -8.25 -2.45 2.00
C ILE A 112 -8.63 -3.16 0.70
N ASP A 113 -9.45 -2.52 -0.13
CA ASP A 113 -9.74 -3.03 -1.48
C ASP A 113 -8.76 -2.44 -2.49
N LEU A 114 -7.81 -3.27 -2.92
CA LEU A 114 -6.83 -2.92 -3.95
C LEU A 114 -7.24 -3.35 -5.37
N SER A 115 -8.36 -4.05 -5.55
CA SER A 115 -8.70 -4.71 -6.82
C SER A 115 -8.84 -3.71 -7.98
N GLU A 116 -9.58 -2.63 -7.76
CA GLU A 116 -9.82 -1.61 -8.78
C GLU A 116 -8.56 -0.77 -9.05
N LEU A 117 -7.79 -0.45 -8.01
CA LEU A 117 -6.50 0.25 -8.15
C LEU A 117 -5.53 -0.57 -9.00
N ILE A 118 -5.37 -1.86 -8.70
CA ILE A 118 -4.46 -2.74 -9.43
C ILE A 118 -4.91 -2.90 -10.88
N SER A 119 -6.20 -3.12 -11.12
CA SER A 119 -6.72 -3.30 -12.48
C SER A 119 -6.55 -2.03 -13.34
N THR A 120 -6.84 -0.86 -12.77
CA THR A 120 -6.67 0.45 -13.42
C THR A 120 -5.22 0.73 -13.78
N ASN A 121 -4.27 0.35 -12.93
CA ASN A 121 -2.84 0.65 -13.09
C ASN A 121 -2.02 -0.55 -13.60
N SER A 122 -2.68 -1.59 -14.11
CA SER A 122 -2.10 -2.89 -14.49
C SER A 122 -0.92 -2.82 -15.48
N LYS A 123 -0.91 -1.80 -16.36
CA LYS A 123 0.13 -1.61 -17.37
C LYS A 123 1.26 -0.67 -16.96
N THR A 124 1.07 0.08 -15.88
CA THR A 124 1.98 1.17 -15.49
C THR A 124 2.71 0.87 -14.20
N LEU A 125 2.13 0.07 -13.29
CA LEU A 125 2.75 -0.27 -12.02
C LEU A 125 4.09 -1.00 -12.24
N LYS A 126 5.12 -0.43 -11.61
CA LYS A 126 6.49 -0.98 -11.55
C LYS A 126 6.88 -1.28 -10.11
N GLU A 127 6.42 -0.47 -9.17
CA GLU A 127 6.79 -0.58 -7.77
C GLU A 127 5.54 -0.68 -6.90
N VAL A 128 5.47 -1.74 -6.11
CA VAL A 128 4.40 -1.98 -5.14
C VAL A 128 5.03 -2.29 -3.79
N GLN A 129 4.61 -1.55 -2.77
CA GLN A 129 5.02 -1.75 -1.39
C GLN A 129 3.79 -1.71 -0.50
N VAL A 130 3.56 -2.78 0.24
CA VAL A 130 2.44 -2.86 1.18
C VAL A 130 2.98 -3.33 2.53
N PHE A 131 2.77 -2.50 3.54
CA PHE A 131 3.12 -2.76 4.93
C PHE A 131 1.82 -2.83 5.73
N THR A 132 1.64 -3.89 6.51
CA THR A 132 0.43 -4.08 7.33
C THR A 132 0.81 -4.32 8.80
N MET A 133 0.08 -3.72 9.75
CA MET A 133 0.30 -3.98 11.20
C MET A 133 -0.21 -5.31 11.64
N CYS A 134 -1.40 -5.63 11.16
CA CYS A 134 -2.18 -6.78 11.50
C CYS A 134 -2.70 -7.40 10.21
N GLY A 135 -3.19 -8.63 10.32
CA GLY A 135 -3.81 -9.32 9.21
C GLY A 135 -2.86 -10.20 8.42
N LYS A 136 -3.47 -11.18 7.78
CA LYS A 136 -2.77 -12.28 7.11
C LYS A 136 -2.56 -11.90 5.66
N ILE A 137 -1.33 -11.55 5.29
CA ILE A 137 -0.97 -11.52 3.89
C ILE A 137 -0.99 -12.96 3.37
N THR A 138 -1.98 -13.27 2.54
CA THR A 138 -2.15 -14.59 1.92
C THR A 138 -1.73 -14.58 0.44
N ASP A 139 -1.61 -15.78 -0.14
CA ASP A 139 -1.49 -15.98 -1.59
C ASP A 139 -2.49 -15.15 -2.41
N GLN A 140 -3.71 -14.88 -1.91
CA GLN A 140 -4.71 -14.12 -2.66
C GLN A 140 -4.25 -12.68 -2.94
N HIS A 141 -3.62 -12.03 -1.95
CA HIS A 141 -3.13 -10.66 -2.09
C HIS A 141 -2.01 -10.58 -3.14
N ILE A 142 -1.06 -11.52 -3.13
CA ILE A 142 0.00 -11.59 -4.16
C ILE A 142 -0.57 -11.94 -5.53
N ASN A 143 -1.51 -12.87 -5.60
CA ASN A 143 -2.11 -13.31 -6.85
C ASN A 143 -2.92 -12.20 -7.53
N MET A 144 -3.49 -11.24 -6.78
CA MET A 144 -4.13 -10.05 -7.36
C MET A 144 -3.14 -9.26 -8.22
N PHE A 145 -1.93 -8.98 -7.72
CA PHE A 145 -0.90 -8.30 -8.50
C PHE A 145 -0.42 -9.17 -9.66
N SER A 146 -0.17 -10.45 -9.42
CA SER A 146 0.33 -11.40 -10.44
C SER A 146 -0.64 -11.56 -11.63
N LYS A 147 -1.95 -11.46 -11.38
CA LYS A 147 -2.99 -11.62 -12.41
C LYS A 147 -3.14 -10.39 -13.29
N HIS A 148 -2.90 -9.21 -12.74
CA HIS A 148 -3.21 -7.95 -13.40
C HIS A 148 -1.96 -7.21 -13.88
N CYS A 149 -0.87 -7.24 -13.11
CA CYS A 149 0.39 -6.57 -13.42
C CYS A 149 1.39 -7.54 -14.08
N ASN A 150 2.10 -7.05 -15.10
CA ASN A 150 3.11 -7.82 -15.84
C ASN A 150 4.43 -7.05 -16.08
N ASN A 151 4.63 -5.96 -15.33
CA ASN A 151 5.79 -5.08 -15.48
C ASN A 151 6.35 -4.62 -14.11
N LEU A 152 6.11 -5.40 -13.05
CA LEU A 152 6.66 -5.10 -11.73
C LEU A 152 8.18 -5.31 -11.74
N GLU A 153 8.88 -4.36 -11.12
CA GLU A 153 10.33 -4.34 -10.91
C GLU A 153 10.66 -4.39 -9.41
N PHE A 154 9.81 -3.81 -8.57
CA PHE A 154 9.93 -3.83 -7.10
C PHE A 154 8.61 -4.31 -6.49
N PHE A 155 8.67 -5.40 -5.73
CA PHE A 155 7.52 -5.91 -5.00
C PHE A 155 7.89 -6.18 -3.55
N SER A 156 7.25 -5.45 -2.64
CA SER A 156 7.33 -5.70 -1.21
C SER A 156 5.93 -5.83 -0.61
N MET A 157 5.70 -6.88 0.16
CA MET A 157 4.48 -7.06 0.92
C MET A 157 4.82 -7.72 2.25
N THR A 158 4.79 -6.94 3.33
CA THR A 158 5.33 -7.36 4.63
C THR A 158 4.36 -7.06 5.78
N VAL A 159 4.41 -7.90 6.80
CA VAL A 159 3.79 -7.62 8.10
C VAL A 159 4.85 -7.00 8.99
N HIS A 160 4.51 -5.93 9.68
CA HIS A 160 5.47 -5.21 10.52
C HIS A 160 5.80 -5.97 11.81
N PRO A 161 7.06 -5.92 12.26
CA PRO A 161 7.54 -6.75 13.36
C PRO A 161 7.11 -6.28 14.76
N LEU A 162 6.71 -5.01 14.94
CA LEU A 162 6.52 -4.44 16.28
C LEU A 162 5.27 -4.95 17.02
N ASN A 163 4.21 -5.39 16.33
CA ASN A 163 2.96 -5.82 16.99
C ASN A 163 2.42 -7.19 16.54
N CYS A 164 3.10 -7.87 15.63
CA CYS A 164 2.72 -9.22 15.20
C CYS A 164 3.80 -10.23 15.57
N PHE A 165 3.54 -11.04 16.59
CA PHE A 165 4.19 -12.35 16.76
C PHE A 165 3.76 -13.36 15.68
N GLU A 166 2.92 -12.95 14.73
CA GLU A 166 2.48 -13.76 13.61
C GLU A 166 3.53 -13.78 12.49
N VAL A 167 4.25 -14.89 12.43
CA VAL A 167 4.96 -15.34 11.24
C VAL A 167 3.98 -15.52 10.07
N ASN A 168 4.38 -15.06 8.88
CA ASN A 168 3.55 -15.13 7.70
C ASN A 168 3.50 -16.57 7.16
N ARG A 169 2.49 -17.33 7.62
CA ARG A 169 2.26 -18.73 7.25
C ARG A 169 1.31 -18.91 6.07
N TYR A 170 0.96 -17.84 5.37
CA TYR A 170 -0.13 -17.84 4.39
C TYR A 170 0.32 -17.56 2.95
N ILE A 171 1.59 -17.21 2.78
CA ILE A 171 2.26 -17.15 1.48
C ILE A 171 2.94 -18.50 1.20
N THR A 172 2.67 -19.08 0.04
CA THR A 172 3.24 -20.35 -0.42
C THR A 172 4.05 -20.17 -1.70
N ASP A 173 4.84 -21.19 -2.05
CA ASP A 173 5.61 -21.21 -3.30
C ASP A 173 4.72 -20.93 -4.52
N LYS A 174 3.46 -21.36 -4.51
CA LYS A 174 2.53 -21.16 -5.63
C LYS A 174 2.28 -19.67 -5.93
N ALA A 175 2.19 -18.83 -4.91
CA ALA A 175 2.01 -17.39 -5.12
C ALA A 175 3.29 -16.76 -5.67
N VAL A 176 4.45 -17.12 -5.13
CA VAL A 176 5.75 -16.60 -5.60
C VAL A 176 5.98 -16.98 -7.06
N ILE A 177 5.78 -18.25 -7.41
CA ILE A 177 5.93 -18.74 -8.80
C ILE A 177 5.03 -17.95 -9.76
N ARG A 178 3.77 -17.71 -9.38
CA ARG A 178 2.84 -16.92 -10.20
C ARG A 178 3.30 -15.46 -10.34
N LEU A 179 3.80 -14.86 -9.27
CA LEU A 179 4.29 -13.48 -9.28
C LEU A 179 5.47 -13.33 -10.23
N VAL A 180 6.51 -14.14 -10.06
CA VAL A 180 7.77 -14.01 -10.82
C VAL A 180 7.63 -14.45 -12.28
N SER A 181 6.79 -15.47 -12.56
CA SER A 181 6.51 -15.86 -13.94
C SER A 181 5.70 -14.81 -14.71
N ALA A 182 4.81 -14.08 -14.03
CA ALA A 182 4.07 -12.96 -14.63
C ALA A 182 4.91 -11.67 -14.72
N ASN A 183 5.90 -11.50 -13.84
CA ASN A 183 6.72 -10.29 -13.73
C ASN A 183 8.23 -10.63 -13.75
N PRO A 184 8.78 -11.07 -14.90
CA PRO A 184 10.18 -11.46 -15.02
C PRO A 184 11.17 -10.29 -14.85
N LYS A 185 10.68 -9.04 -14.77
CA LYS A 185 11.49 -7.85 -14.57
C LYS A 185 11.73 -7.50 -13.11
N ILE A 186 11.24 -8.29 -12.16
CA ILE A 186 11.46 -8.07 -10.73
C ILE A 186 12.97 -8.09 -10.45
N LYS A 187 13.43 -7.01 -9.80
CA LYS A 187 14.79 -6.78 -9.31
C LYS A 187 14.85 -6.73 -7.79
N TYR A 188 13.70 -6.57 -7.14
CA TYR A 188 13.57 -6.56 -5.69
C TYR A 188 12.28 -7.27 -5.29
N LEU A 189 12.42 -8.27 -4.43
CA LEU A 189 11.31 -9.04 -3.88
C LEU A 189 11.48 -9.18 -2.37
N ASP A 190 10.51 -8.68 -1.61
CA ASP A 190 10.45 -8.84 -0.16
C ASP A 190 9.05 -9.28 0.26
N LEU A 191 8.95 -10.46 0.85
CA LEU A 191 7.67 -11.03 1.30
C LEU A 191 7.61 -11.20 2.83
N GLY A 192 8.62 -10.77 3.58
CA GLY A 192 8.66 -10.72 5.05
C GLY A 192 8.18 -11.96 5.82
N SER A 193 9.06 -12.63 6.57
CA SER A 193 8.68 -13.65 7.57
C SER A 193 7.81 -14.81 7.02
N CYS A 194 8.03 -15.22 5.75
CA CYS A 194 7.28 -16.29 5.10
C CYS A 194 7.78 -17.70 5.49
N GLU A 195 7.07 -18.41 6.36
CA GLU A 195 7.49 -19.74 6.84
C GLU A 195 7.22 -20.90 5.86
N LYS A 196 6.31 -20.71 4.91
CA LYS A 196 5.89 -21.77 3.95
C LYS A 196 6.61 -21.70 2.61
N LEU A 197 7.58 -20.80 2.45
CA LEU A 197 8.42 -20.77 1.25
C LEU A 197 9.52 -21.81 1.38
N THR A 198 9.74 -22.54 0.30
CA THR A 198 10.78 -23.56 0.20
C THR A 198 11.83 -23.16 -0.86
N ASN A 199 12.81 -24.03 -1.09
CA ASN A 199 13.78 -23.87 -2.17
C ASN A 199 13.12 -23.78 -3.55
N ILE A 200 11.90 -24.30 -3.73
CA ILE A 200 11.14 -24.20 -4.98
C ILE A 200 10.93 -22.74 -5.38
N SER A 201 10.60 -21.87 -4.44
CA SER A 201 10.47 -20.43 -4.70
C SER A 201 11.78 -19.83 -5.18
N LEU A 202 12.89 -20.17 -4.55
CA LEU A 202 14.22 -19.66 -4.91
C LEU A 202 14.65 -20.11 -6.31
N GLU A 203 14.42 -21.39 -6.64
CA GLU A 203 14.70 -21.94 -7.97
C GLU A 203 13.88 -21.23 -9.05
N CYS A 204 12.60 -20.97 -8.81
CA CYS A 204 11.74 -20.26 -9.75
C CYS A 204 12.11 -18.77 -9.85
N ILE A 205 12.45 -18.12 -8.75
CA ILE A 205 12.96 -16.74 -8.75
C ILE A 205 14.20 -16.65 -9.65
N ALA A 206 15.19 -17.53 -9.44
CA ALA A 206 16.41 -17.56 -10.24
C ALA A 206 16.16 -17.89 -11.73
N LEU A 207 15.13 -18.68 -12.02
CA LEU A 207 14.75 -19.04 -13.39
C LEU A 207 14.07 -17.89 -14.15
N PHE A 208 13.17 -17.15 -13.49
CA PHE A 208 12.34 -16.13 -14.15
C PHE A 208 12.87 -14.71 -14.04
N CYS A 209 13.62 -14.39 -12.99
CA CYS A 209 14.11 -13.04 -12.70
C CYS A 209 15.63 -12.99 -12.84
N GLU A 210 16.12 -12.72 -14.05
CA GLU A 210 17.57 -12.72 -14.37
C GLU A 210 18.38 -11.62 -13.66
N HIS A 211 17.72 -10.64 -13.03
CA HIS A 211 18.33 -9.43 -12.47
C HIS A 211 17.92 -9.14 -11.02
N ILE A 212 17.49 -10.16 -10.27
CA ILE A 212 17.08 -10.04 -8.86
C ILE A 212 18.25 -9.98 -7.88
#